data_AF-A0A2S7SQU7-F1
#
_entry.id   AF-A0A2S7SQU7-F1
#
_cell.length_a   1.000
_cell.length_b   1.000
_cell.length_c   1.000
_cell.angle_alpha   90.00
_cell.angle_beta   90.00
_cell.angle_gamma   90.00
#
_symmetry.space_group_name_H-M   'P 1'
#
loop_
_entity.id
_entity.type
_entity.pdbx_description
1 polymer ?
#
loop_
_entity_poly.entity_id
_entity_poly.type
_entity_poly.pdbx_seq_one_letter_code
_entity_poly.pdbx_strand_id
1 'polypeptide(L)'
;MSNNAEFTIARLEIKVKNLNKQVVEKQNALNDALNQVKDLSTENEKLKRKLKKHETPAEHYDYSWSWISKIVFLVTLANKPLRSAEIIEVLQKKELILHEKVSKEKFLSAFLNMAMQHGRLIPYKLKGVRGNYYCLPEWVDEEGKLKPEMRRKIY
;
A
#
# COMPACT_ATOMS: atom_id res chain seq x y z
N MET A 1 -58.80 -49.67 4.97
CA MET A 1 -57.84 -48.78 5.66
C MET A 1 -56.38 -48.93 5.16
N SER A 2 -56.01 -49.99 4.43
CA SER A 2 -54.64 -50.22 3.93
C SER A 2 -54.09 -49.23 2.89
N ASN A 3 -54.86 -48.84 1.87
CA ASN A 3 -54.36 -48.01 0.75
C ASN A 3 -53.85 -46.61 1.15
N ASN A 4 -54.35 -46.05 2.26
CA ASN A 4 -53.98 -44.69 2.67
C ASN A 4 -52.62 -44.65 3.38
N ALA A 5 -52.24 -45.76 4.03
CA ALA A 5 -50.93 -45.92 4.68
C ALA A 5 -49.83 -46.09 3.63
N GLU A 6 -50.05 -46.91 2.61
CA GLU A 6 -49.08 -47.12 1.50
C GLU A 6 -48.81 -45.83 0.72
N PHE A 7 -49.85 -45.05 0.41
CA PHE A 7 -49.68 -43.77 -0.28
C PHE A 7 -48.88 -42.75 0.56
N THR A 8 -49.06 -42.77 1.88
CA THR A 8 -48.34 -41.91 2.81
C THR A 8 -46.86 -42.31 2.92
N ILE A 9 -46.57 -43.62 2.95
CA ILE A 9 -45.21 -44.17 2.95
C ILE A 9 -44.47 -43.78 1.67
N ALA A 10 -45.07 -44.01 0.50
CA ALA A 10 -44.46 -43.65 -0.79
C ALA A 10 -44.14 -42.14 -0.90
N ARG A 11 -45.03 -41.28 -0.38
CA ARG A 11 -44.81 -39.83 -0.33
C ARG A 11 -43.65 -39.44 0.59
N LEU A 12 -43.52 -40.12 1.74
CA LEU A 12 -42.41 -39.90 2.67
C LEU A 12 -41.08 -40.38 2.08
N GLU A 13 -41.06 -41.52 1.38
CA GLU A 13 -39.87 -42.04 0.70
C GLU A 13 -39.35 -41.07 -0.38
N ILE A 14 -40.24 -40.51 -1.19
CA ILE A 14 -39.88 -39.49 -2.18
C ILE A 14 -39.31 -38.24 -1.50
N LYS A 15 -39.90 -37.82 -0.37
CA LYS A 15 -39.41 -36.66 0.40
C LYS A 15 -38.03 -36.93 0.99
N VAL A 16 -37.79 -38.11 1.55
CA VAL A 16 -36.48 -38.51 2.09
C VAL A 16 -35.43 -38.55 0.97
N LYS A 17 -35.77 -39.10 -0.20
CA LYS A 17 -34.88 -39.13 -1.36
C LYS A 17 -34.48 -37.72 -1.82
N ASN A 18 -35.44 -36.81 -1.89
CA ASN A 18 -35.19 -35.42 -2.28
C ASN A 18 -34.36 -34.67 -1.23
N LEU A 19 -34.62 -34.89 0.06
CA LEU A 19 -33.82 -34.31 1.14
C LEU A 19 -32.38 -34.83 1.12
N ASN A 20 -32.17 -36.13 0.91
CA ASN A 20 -30.84 -36.70 0.78
C ASN A 20 -30.07 -36.11 -0.40
N LYS A 21 -30.75 -35.90 -1.54
CA LYS A 21 -30.16 -35.20 -2.69
C LYS A 21 -29.70 -33.78 -2.33
N GLN A 22 -30.56 -33.02 -1.65
CA GLN A 22 -30.22 -31.66 -1.20
C GLN A 22 -29.07 -31.64 -0.19
N VAL A 23 -28.98 -32.62 0.72
CA VAL A 23 -27.88 -32.74 1.68
C VAL A 23 -26.57 -32.98 0.94
N VAL A 24 -26.55 -33.87 -0.05
CA VAL A 24 -25.35 -34.14 -0.86
C VAL A 24 -24.92 -32.91 -1.65
N GLU A 25 -25.86 -32.22 -2.30
CA GLU A 25 -25.58 -30.98 -3.05
C GLU A 25 -24.98 -29.88 -2.15
N LYS A 26 -25.57 -29.67 -0.96
CA LYS A 26 -25.04 -28.72 0.01
C LYS A 26 -23.67 -29.13 0.56
N GLN A 27 -23.44 -30.42 0.76
CA GLN A 27 -22.15 -30.92 1.23
C GLN A 27 -21.05 -30.68 0.20
N ASN A 28 -21.35 -30.87 -1.08
CA ASN A 28 -20.41 -30.59 -2.16
C ASN A 28 -20.11 -29.09 -2.26
N ALA A 29 -21.14 -28.24 -2.24
CA ALA A 29 -20.96 -26.78 -2.25
C ALA A 29 -20.16 -26.27 -1.04
N LEU A 30 -20.35 -26.88 0.14
CA LEU A 30 -19.59 -26.56 1.34
C LEU A 30 -18.10 -26.93 1.20
N ASN A 31 -17.82 -28.10 0.62
CA ASN A 31 -16.44 -28.54 0.37
C ASN A 31 -15.74 -27.61 -0.64
N ASP A 32 -16.44 -27.19 -1.69
CA ASP A 32 -15.90 -26.26 -2.69
C ASP A 32 -15.60 -24.89 -2.06
N ALA A 33 -16.51 -24.37 -1.24
CA ALA A 33 -16.29 -23.11 -0.52
C ALA A 33 -15.11 -23.21 0.47
N LEU A 34 -14.95 -24.34 1.18
CA LEU A 34 -13.82 -24.58 2.07
C LEU A 34 -12.49 -24.59 1.32
N ASN A 35 -12.43 -25.20 0.14
CA ASN A 35 -11.24 -25.19 -0.70
C ASN A 35 -10.88 -23.76 -1.16
N GLN A 36 -11.87 -22.98 -1.61
CA GLN A 36 -11.65 -21.59 -2.00
C GLN A 36 -11.13 -20.73 -0.83
N VAL A 37 -11.70 -20.87 0.37
CA VAL A 37 -11.24 -20.15 1.57
C VAL A 37 -9.80 -20.53 1.91
N LYS A 38 -9.44 -21.80 1.77
CA LYS A 38 -8.07 -22.28 2.02
C LYS A 38 -7.09 -21.67 1.02
N ASP A 39 -7.42 -21.67 -0.27
CA ASP A 39 -6.58 -21.07 -1.32
C ASP A 39 -6.39 -19.57 -1.07
N LEU A 40 -7.49 -18.84 -0.84
CA LEU A 40 -7.45 -17.41 -0.51
C LEU A 40 -6.68 -17.12 0.78
N SER A 41 -6.74 -17.99 1.78
CA SER A 41 -5.95 -17.85 3.01
C SER A 41 -4.45 -18.00 2.72
N THR A 42 -4.06 -18.97 1.90
CA THR A 42 -2.63 -19.14 1.53
C THR A 42 -2.12 -17.98 0.67
N GLU A 43 -2.95 -17.45 -0.22
CA GLU A 43 -2.60 -16.28 -1.02
C GLU A 43 -2.49 -15.04 -0.14
N ASN A 44 -3.42 -14.82 0.78
CA ASN A 44 -3.32 -13.76 1.78
C ASN A 44 -2.06 -13.87 2.63
N GLU A 45 -1.66 -15.06 3.06
CA GLU A 45 -0.39 -15.23 3.76
C GLU A 45 0.82 -14.88 2.88
N LYS A 46 0.83 -15.33 1.62
CA LYS A 46 1.90 -14.98 0.67
C LYS A 46 1.96 -13.47 0.44
N LEU A 47 0.82 -12.82 0.27
CA LEU A 47 0.70 -11.37 0.12
C LEU A 47 1.18 -10.67 1.38
N LYS A 48 0.76 -11.08 2.59
CA LYS A 48 1.26 -10.54 3.86
C LYS A 48 2.76 -10.71 4.03
N ARG A 49 3.35 -11.82 3.60
CA ARG A 49 4.81 -12.03 3.63
C ARG A 49 5.55 -11.14 2.64
N LYS A 50 4.99 -10.94 1.43
CA LYS A 50 5.51 -9.97 0.45
C LYS A 50 5.40 -8.55 0.99
N LEU A 51 4.24 -8.19 1.54
CA LEU A 51 4.00 -6.91 2.19
C LEU A 51 5.00 -6.70 3.32
N LYS A 52 5.19 -7.66 4.24
CA LYS A 52 6.18 -7.60 5.32
C LYS A 52 7.63 -7.46 4.83
N LYS A 53 7.99 -8.08 3.70
CA LYS A 53 9.30 -7.86 3.05
C LYS A 53 9.46 -6.44 2.49
N HIS A 54 8.36 -5.78 2.16
CA HIS A 54 8.32 -4.41 1.65
C HIS A 54 7.94 -3.36 2.72
N GLU A 55 7.38 -3.77 3.88
CA GLU A 55 6.80 -2.93 4.94
C GLU A 55 7.78 -2.60 6.07
N THR A 56 9.05 -2.93 5.93
CA THR A 56 10.09 -2.30 6.74
C THR A 56 10.91 -1.29 5.93
N PRO A 57 10.40 -0.07 5.67
CA PRO A 57 11.23 1.06 5.24
C PRO A 57 12.20 1.55 6.31
N ALA A 58 12.14 1.01 7.53
CA ALA A 58 12.78 1.61 8.69
C ALA A 58 14.32 1.47 8.74
N GLU A 59 14.96 0.57 7.97
CA GLU A 59 16.39 0.28 8.24
C GLU A 59 17.35 0.28 7.05
N HIS A 60 16.92 -0.01 5.82
CA HIS A 60 17.90 -0.19 4.72
C HIS A 60 17.77 0.89 3.65
N TYR A 61 18.56 1.95 3.83
CA TYR A 61 18.95 2.85 2.75
C TYR A 61 19.84 2.08 1.76
N ASP A 62 19.43 1.99 0.50
CA ASP A 62 20.20 1.33 -0.54
C ASP A 62 21.02 2.35 -1.34
N TYR A 63 22.34 2.21 -1.30
CA TYR A 63 23.29 3.08 -2.00
C TYR A 63 23.20 2.95 -3.53
N SER A 64 22.68 1.84 -4.06
CA SER A 64 22.51 1.62 -5.50
C SER A 64 21.32 2.36 -6.10
N TRP A 65 20.41 2.86 -5.27
CA TRP A 65 19.21 3.55 -5.75
C TRP A 65 19.53 4.84 -6.53
N SER A 66 18.64 5.16 -7.47
CA SER A 66 18.66 6.47 -8.12
C SER A 66 18.51 7.59 -7.08
N TRP A 67 19.06 8.76 -7.39
CA TRP A 67 18.88 9.94 -6.53
C TRP A 67 17.40 10.27 -6.31
N ILE A 68 16.54 10.10 -7.31
CA ILE A 68 15.09 10.28 -7.17
C ILE A 68 14.53 9.32 -6.11
N SER A 69 14.87 8.03 -6.21
CA SER A 69 14.42 7.00 -5.26
C SER A 69 14.92 7.29 -3.84
N LYS A 70 16.19 7.70 -3.70
CA LYS A 70 16.79 8.10 -2.42
C LYS A 70 16.03 9.28 -1.81
N ILE A 71 15.74 10.32 -2.59
CA ILE A 71 15.01 11.51 -2.12
C ILE A 71 13.60 11.13 -1.68
N VAL A 72 12.85 10.39 -2.50
CA VAL A 72 11.50 9.95 -2.18
C VAL A 72 11.51 9.12 -0.89
N PHE A 73 12.45 8.17 -0.77
CA PHE A 73 12.64 7.38 0.43
C PHE A 73 12.88 8.24 1.67
N LEU A 74 13.73 9.27 1.58
CA LEU A 74 13.98 10.16 2.73
C LEU A 74 12.74 10.96 3.14
N VAL A 75 11.94 11.44 2.18
CA VAL A 75 10.68 12.13 2.47
C VAL A 75 9.70 11.17 3.14
N THR A 76 9.58 9.94 2.64
CA THR A 76 8.74 8.89 3.23
C THR A 76 9.21 8.52 4.65
N LEU A 77 10.50 8.30 4.83
CA LEU A 77 11.11 7.93 6.12
C LEU A 77 10.93 9.03 7.17
N ALA A 78 11.10 10.30 6.80
CA ALA A 78 10.86 11.42 7.69
C ALA A 78 9.39 11.59 8.05
N ASN A 79 8.47 11.01 7.27
CA ASN A 79 7.02 11.06 7.45
C ASN A 79 6.48 12.50 7.63
N LYS A 80 7.13 13.46 6.97
CA LYS A 80 6.74 14.87 6.92
C LYS A 80 7.24 15.51 5.62
N PRO A 81 6.61 16.59 5.14
CA PRO A 81 7.16 17.38 4.04
C PRO A 81 8.55 17.90 4.41
N LEU A 82 9.51 17.76 3.49
CA LEU A 82 10.89 18.20 3.70
C LEU A 82 11.26 19.33 2.75
N ARG A 83 12.11 20.25 3.20
CA ARG A 83 12.78 21.22 2.33
C ARG A 83 14.01 20.60 1.67
N SER A 84 14.45 21.21 0.57
CA SER A 84 15.70 20.82 -0.09
C SER A 84 16.89 20.81 0.87
N ALA A 85 16.98 21.81 1.76
CA ALA A 85 18.04 21.88 2.77
C ALA A 85 18.03 20.68 3.74
N GLU A 86 16.85 20.25 4.20
CA GLU A 86 16.71 19.08 5.09
C GLU A 86 17.09 17.78 4.35
N ILE A 87 16.68 17.64 3.09
CA ILE A 87 17.05 16.50 2.26
C ILE A 87 18.57 16.44 2.04
N ILE A 88 19.19 17.60 1.74
CA ILE A 88 20.66 17.71 1.59
C ILE A 88 21.36 17.27 2.87
N GLU A 89 20.93 17.78 4.03
CA GLU A 89 21.58 17.47 5.32
C GLU A 89 21.58 15.95 5.60
N VAL A 90 20.47 15.27 5.33
CA VAL A 90 20.37 13.82 5.52
C VAL A 90 21.17 13.05 4.46
N LEU A 91 21.14 13.48 3.20
CA LEU A 91 21.90 12.83 2.14
C LEU A 91 23.40 12.96 2.35
N GLN A 92 23.90 14.10 2.84
CA GLN A 92 25.33 14.30 3.08
C GLN A 92 25.88 13.29 4.09
N LYS A 93 25.11 12.98 5.14
CA LYS A 93 25.50 11.99 6.16
C LYS A 93 25.64 10.57 5.58
N LYS A 94 25.06 10.29 4.41
CA LYS A 94 25.03 8.97 3.77
C LYS A 94 25.89 8.91 2.49
N GLU A 95 25.94 10.00 1.73
CA GLU A 95 26.51 10.04 0.37
C GLU A 95 27.73 10.96 0.32
N LEU A 96 28.92 10.35 0.40
CA LEU A 96 30.20 11.09 0.36
C LEU A 96 30.35 11.90 -0.93
N ILE A 97 29.84 11.40 -2.06
CA ILE A 97 29.87 12.08 -3.37
C ILE A 97 29.18 13.45 -3.31
N LEU A 98 28.21 13.64 -2.40
CA LEU A 98 27.52 14.91 -2.26
C LEU A 98 28.42 15.99 -1.62
N HIS A 99 29.42 15.60 -0.81
CA HIS A 99 30.38 16.54 -0.22
C HIS A 99 31.25 17.21 -1.28
N GLU A 100 31.61 16.48 -2.34
CA GLU A 100 32.46 16.94 -3.44
C GLU A 100 31.74 17.93 -4.38
N LYS A 101 30.41 18.07 -4.28
CA LYS A 101 29.65 18.97 -5.15
C LYS A 101 29.78 20.42 -4.71
N VAL A 102 30.15 21.27 -5.67
CA VAL A 102 30.30 22.73 -5.53
C VAL A 102 29.01 23.40 -5.04
N SER A 103 27.86 23.04 -5.62
CA SER A 103 26.54 23.44 -5.10
C SER A 103 25.64 22.22 -5.01
N LYS A 104 25.31 21.87 -3.76
CA LYS A 104 24.46 20.73 -3.40
C LYS A 104 23.02 21.02 -3.76
N GLU A 105 22.62 22.29 -3.67
CA GLU A 105 21.31 22.80 -4.05
C GLU A 105 21.09 22.63 -5.56
N LYS A 106 22.05 23.05 -6.39
CA LYS A 106 21.96 22.87 -7.85
C LYS A 106 21.92 21.40 -8.24
N PHE A 107 22.77 20.59 -7.61
CA PHE A 107 22.80 19.14 -7.83
C PHE A 107 21.45 18.50 -7.47
N LEU A 108 20.92 18.77 -6.28
CA LEU A 108 19.66 18.18 -5.82
C LEU A 108 18.46 18.71 -6.61
N SER A 109 18.48 19.97 -7.05
CA SER A 109 17.38 20.60 -7.78
C SER A 109 17.04 19.86 -9.08
N ALA A 110 18.04 19.33 -9.79
CA ALA A 110 17.79 18.55 -11.01
C ALA A 110 16.95 17.30 -10.72
N PHE A 111 17.29 16.56 -9.66
CA PHE A 111 16.57 15.34 -9.27
C PHE A 111 15.20 15.63 -8.65
N LEU A 112 15.08 16.73 -7.91
CA LEU A 112 13.79 17.19 -7.39
C LEU A 112 12.84 17.55 -8.54
N ASN A 113 13.34 18.25 -9.58
CA ASN A 113 12.56 18.57 -10.77
C ASN A 113 12.10 17.31 -11.50
N MET A 114 13.00 16.34 -11.70
CA MET A 114 12.61 15.04 -12.28
C MET A 114 11.59 14.30 -11.43
N ALA A 115 11.77 14.26 -10.10
CA ALA A 115 10.82 13.62 -9.19
C ALA A 115 9.42 14.25 -9.29
N MET A 116 9.34 15.57 -9.44
CA MET A 116 8.09 16.29 -9.66
C MET A 116 7.48 16.00 -11.03
N GLN A 117 8.28 16.00 -12.09
CA GLN A 117 7.82 15.66 -13.44
C GLN A 117 7.24 14.25 -13.54
N HIS A 118 7.83 13.30 -12.81
CA HIS A 118 7.34 11.92 -12.73
C HIS A 118 6.22 11.72 -11.71
N GLY A 119 5.70 12.79 -11.09
CA GLY A 119 4.63 12.72 -10.09
C GLY A 119 5.01 11.94 -8.83
N ARG A 120 6.31 11.81 -8.53
CA ARG A 120 6.82 11.11 -7.33
C ARG A 120 6.87 12.03 -6.11
N LEU A 121 6.93 13.33 -6.34
CA LEU A 121 6.87 14.38 -5.32
C LEU A 121 6.01 15.53 -5.82
N ILE A 122 5.35 16.23 -4.90
CA ILE A 122 4.57 17.44 -5.18
C ILE A 122 5.21 18.61 -4.42
N PRO A 123 5.48 19.75 -5.10
CA PRO A 123 5.95 20.95 -4.42
C PRO A 123 4.79 21.63 -3.69
N TYR A 124 4.98 21.91 -2.41
CA TYR A 124 4.07 22.67 -1.58
C TYR A 124 4.71 24.00 -1.17
N LYS A 125 4.06 25.11 -1.53
CA LYS A 125 4.51 26.45 -1.19
C LYS A 125 3.83 26.94 0.09
N LEU A 126 4.62 27.08 1.16
CA LEU A 126 4.14 27.69 2.40
C LEU A 126 4.35 29.21 2.36
N LYS A 127 3.28 29.98 2.65
CA LYS A 127 3.32 31.45 2.70
C LYS A 127 4.32 31.91 3.76
N GLY A 128 5.18 32.86 3.40
CA GLY A 128 6.23 33.40 4.29
C GLY A 128 7.52 32.58 4.35
N VAL A 129 7.56 31.37 3.76
CA VAL A 129 8.77 30.54 3.72
C VAL A 129 9.41 30.60 2.33
N ARG A 130 10.73 30.79 2.29
CA ARG A 130 11.52 30.73 1.05
C ARG A 130 11.71 29.26 0.63
N GLY A 131 11.53 28.99 -0.67
CA GLY A 131 11.59 27.62 -1.21
C GLY A 131 10.26 26.85 -1.09
N ASN A 132 10.30 25.58 -1.49
CA ASN A 132 9.17 24.66 -1.45
C ASN A 132 9.43 23.54 -0.45
N TYR A 133 8.35 22.99 0.10
CA TYR A 133 8.35 21.69 0.75
C TYR A 133 8.04 20.63 -0.30
N TYR A 134 8.73 19.50 -0.24
CA TYR A 134 8.51 18.37 -1.12
C TYR A 134 7.69 17.33 -0.37
N CYS A 135 6.53 17.01 -0.93
CA CYS A 135 5.51 16.16 -0.32
C CYS A 135 5.30 14.90 -1.16
N LEU A 136 4.87 13.81 -0.55
CA LEU A 136 4.37 12.66 -1.31
C LEU A 136 3.01 13.00 -1.95
N PRO A 137 2.68 12.46 -3.13
CA PRO A 137 1.42 12.72 -3.81
C PRO A 137 0.19 12.45 -2.95
N GLU A 138 0.19 11.36 -2.18
CA GLU A 138 -0.89 10.97 -1.28
C GLU A 138 -1.12 11.93 -0.10
N TRP A 139 -0.21 12.88 0.13
CA TRP A 139 -0.33 13.90 1.17
C TRP A 139 -1.06 15.16 0.70
N VAL A 140 -1.31 15.26 -0.60
CA VAL A 140 -1.98 16.38 -1.24
C VAL A 140 -3.36 15.92 -1.69
N ASP A 141 -4.37 16.77 -1.52
CA ASP A 141 -5.71 16.50 -2.02
C ASP A 141 -5.85 16.84 -3.52
N GLU A 142 -7.02 16.56 -4.09
CA GLU A 142 -7.33 16.82 -5.50
C GLU A 142 -7.25 18.32 -5.86
N GLU A 143 -7.36 19.20 -4.86
CA GLU A 143 -7.25 20.66 -5.02
C GLU A 143 -5.79 21.16 -4.93
N GLY A 144 -4.82 20.26 -4.76
CA GLY A 144 -3.41 20.63 -4.61
C GLY A 144 -3.05 21.17 -3.23
N LYS A 145 -3.94 21.03 -2.23
CA LYS A 145 -3.67 21.46 -0.84
C LYS A 145 -3.10 20.31 -0.03
N LEU A 146 -2.11 20.64 0.78
CA LEU A 146 -1.52 19.70 1.72
C LEU A 146 -2.52 19.34 2.82
N LYS A 147 -2.71 18.04 3.07
CA LYS A 147 -3.58 17.53 4.13
C LYS A 147 -3.24 18.16 5.48
N PRO A 148 -4.25 18.51 6.31
CA PRO A 148 -4.02 19.18 7.60
C PRO A 148 -3.05 18.43 8.53
N GLU A 149 -3.08 17.09 8.50
CA GLU A 149 -2.18 16.23 9.29
C GLU A 149 -0.71 16.45 8.93
N MET A 150 -0.40 16.52 7.63
CA MET A 150 0.96 16.73 7.15
C MET A 150 1.40 18.18 7.32
N ARG A 151 0.47 19.13 7.20
CA ARG A 151 0.72 20.55 7.45
C ARG A 151 1.12 20.82 8.90
N ARG A 152 0.51 20.12 9.87
CA ARG A 152 0.89 20.23 11.30
C ARG A 152 2.33 19.80 11.56
N LYS A 153 2.86 18.85 10.81
CA LYS A 153 4.25 18.34 10.95
C LYS A 153 5.32 19.28 10.39
N ILE A 154 4.93 20.37 9.73
CA ILE A 154 5.83 21.42 9.26
C ILE A 154 6.17 22.41 10.39
N TYR A 155 5.23 22.61 11.32
CA TYR A 155 5.36 23.53 12.46
C TYR A 155 5.95 22.85 13.69
#